data_AF-A0A7Y5SSA9-F1
#
_entry.id   AF-A0A7Y5SSA9-F1
#
_cell.length_a   1.000
_cell.length_b   1.000
_cell.length_c   1.000
_cell.angle_alpha   90.00
_cell.angle_beta   90.00
_cell.angle_gamma   90.00
#
_symmetry.space_group_name_H-M   'P 1'
#
loop_
_entity.id
_entity.type
_entity.pdbx_description
1 polymer ?
#
loop_
_entity_poly.entity_id
_entity_poly.type
_entity_poly.pdbx_seq_one_letter_code
_entity_poly.pdbx_strand_id
1 'polypeptide(L)'
;MEIEIGRRVRVNFAAFTGGARRSVESVPCEVVDVREGQSLVRTAYPYRSFSLWVSNFWIEDLGNPVSQSPRLLRGTGENAEESLAG
;
A
#
# COMPACT_ATOMS: atom_id res chain seq x y z
N MET A 1 -12.50 -5.74 5.27
CA MET A 1 -12.15 -5.68 3.84
C MET A 1 -12.64 -6.95 3.18
N GLU A 2 -13.38 -6.86 2.09
CA GLU A 2 -13.75 -8.03 1.27
C GLU A 2 -12.57 -8.37 0.34
N ILE A 3 -12.13 -9.62 0.38
CA ILE A 3 -11.00 -10.12 -0.41
C ILE A 3 -11.56 -10.98 -1.52
N GLU A 4 -11.24 -10.62 -2.76
CA GLU A 4 -11.75 -11.27 -3.97
C GLU A 4 -10.59 -11.72 -4.86
N ILE A 5 -10.82 -12.80 -5.61
CA ILE A 5 -9.87 -13.31 -6.61
C ILE A 5 -9.62 -12.24 -7.69
N GLY A 6 -8.37 -12.09 -8.10
CA GLY A 6 -7.91 -11.07 -9.05
C GLY A 6 -7.64 -9.70 -8.42
N ARG A 7 -8.03 -9.46 -7.16
CA ARG A 7 -7.75 -8.19 -6.47
C ARG A 7 -6.25 -8.03 -6.25
N ARG A 8 -5.74 -6.82 -6.49
CA ARG A 8 -4.39 -6.42 -6.05
C ARG A 8 -4.45 -5.95 -4.60
N VAL A 9 -3.53 -6.43 -3.78
CA VAL A 9 -3.46 -6.13 -2.35
C VAL A 9 -1.99 -5.89 -1.94
N ARG A 10 -1.78 -5.37 -0.74
CA ARG A 10 -0.48 -5.47 -0.07
C ARG A 10 -0.54 -6.55 0.98
N VAL A 11 0.53 -7.31 1.11
CA VAL A 11 0.66 -8.34 2.15
C VAL A 11 1.86 -7.98 3.00
N ASN A 12 1.65 -7.90 4.31
CA ASN A 12 2.73 -7.58 5.24
C ASN A 12 3.88 -8.57 5.11
N PHE A 13 5.13 -8.09 5.07
CA PHE A 13 6.29 -8.94 4.79
C PHE A 13 6.48 -10.07 5.81
N ALA A 14 6.01 -9.90 7.05
CA ALA A 14 6.08 -10.92 8.09
C ALA A 14 5.38 -12.24 7.71
N ALA A 15 4.37 -12.19 6.84
CA ALA A 15 3.68 -13.39 6.34
C ALA A 15 4.61 -14.31 5.53
N PHE A 16 5.64 -13.75 4.89
CA PHE A 16 6.56 -14.49 4.04
C PHE A 16 7.75 -15.07 4.81
N THR A 17 8.06 -14.49 5.98
CA THR A 17 9.19 -14.90 6.81
C THR A 17 8.78 -15.73 8.03
N GLY A 18 7.47 -15.93 8.25
CA GLY A 18 6.95 -16.58 9.45
C GLY A 18 7.05 -15.70 10.71
N GLY A 19 7.11 -14.38 10.55
CA GLY A 19 7.27 -13.44 11.65
C GLY A 19 6.06 -13.39 12.59
N ALA A 20 6.32 -13.31 13.89
CA ALA A 20 5.27 -13.20 14.92
C ALA A 20 4.67 -11.77 15.04
N ARG A 21 5.28 -10.77 14.40
CA ARG A 21 4.88 -9.36 14.47
C ARG A 21 4.85 -8.77 13.05
N ARG A 22 4.01 -7.75 12.84
CA ARG A 22 3.97 -7.02 11.56
C ARG A 22 5.33 -6.40 11.26
N SER A 23 5.75 -6.51 10.02
CA SER A 23 6.85 -5.74 9.43
C SER A 23 6.37 -4.33 9.07
N VAL A 24 7.31 -3.41 8.97
CA VAL A 24 7.09 -2.07 8.39
C VAL A 24 6.96 -2.12 6.87
N GLU A 25 7.35 -3.24 6.26
CA GLU A 25 7.31 -3.46 4.81
C GLU A 25 6.15 -4.36 4.39
N SER A 26 5.68 -4.15 3.16
CA SER A 26 4.62 -4.94 2.55
C SER A 26 4.89 -5.19 1.08
N VAL A 27 4.56 -6.40 0.63
CA VAL A 27 4.78 -6.89 -0.73
C VAL A 27 3.48 -6.73 -1.54
N PRO A 28 3.52 -6.14 -2.74
CA PRO A 28 2.38 -6.11 -3.64
C PRO A 28 2.08 -7.51 -4.15
N CYS A 29 0.82 -7.92 -4.06
CA CYS A 29 0.35 -9.23 -4.48
C CYS A 29 -0.97 -9.15 -5.24
N GLU A 30 -1.28 -10.22 -5.96
CA GLU A 30 -2.57 -10.53 -6.54
C GLU A 30 -3.19 -11.70 -5.78
N VAL A 31 -4.49 -11.63 -5.48
CA VAL A 31 -5.24 -12.72 -4.88
C VAL A 31 -5.60 -13.74 -5.97
N VAL A 32 -5.21 -15.00 -5.78
CA VAL A 32 -5.43 -16.09 -6.74
C VAL A 32 -6.55 -17.02 -6.32
N ASP A 33 -6.73 -17.22 -5.01
CA ASP A 33 -7.78 -18.05 -4.42
C ASP A 33 -8.13 -17.51 -3.02
N VAL A 34 -9.36 -17.75 -2.56
CA VAL A 34 -9.85 -17.29 -1.26
C VAL A 34 -10.57 -18.43 -0.56
N ARG A 35 -10.24 -18.61 0.73
CA ARG A 35 -10.88 -19.56 1.64
C ARG A 35 -11.26 -18.85 2.94
N GLU A 36 -11.93 -19.58 3.82
CA GLU A 36 -12.28 -19.04 5.14
C GLU A 36 -11.02 -18.60 5.90
N GLY A 37 -10.89 -17.29 6.12
CA GLY A 37 -9.79 -16.69 6.88
C GLY A 37 -8.41 -16.65 6.20
N GLN A 38 -8.27 -17.20 4.99
CA GLN A 38 -7.00 -17.25 4.26
C GLN A 38 -7.17 -16.93 2.78
N SER A 39 -6.10 -16.40 2.17
CA SER A 39 -6.05 -16.16 0.74
C SER A 39 -4.75 -16.68 0.16
N LEU A 40 -4.83 -17.28 -1.03
CA LEU A 40 -3.66 -17.58 -1.82
C LEU A 40 -3.27 -16.31 -2.56
N VAL A 41 -2.07 -15.82 -2.29
CA VAL A 41 -1.56 -14.62 -2.93
C VAL A 41 -0.37 -14.97 -3.82
N ARG A 42 -0.27 -14.31 -4.96
CA ARG A 42 0.90 -14.35 -5.85
C ARG A 42 1.60 -13.00 -5.82
N THR A 43 2.91 -13.00 -5.62
CA THR A 43 3.71 -11.77 -5.66
C THR A 43 3.63 -11.08 -7.02
N ALA A 44 3.54 -9.76 -7.01
CA ALA A 44 3.59 -8.93 -8.22
C ALA A 44 5.03 -8.47 -8.52
N TYR A 45 5.27 -8.01 -9.76
CA TYR A 45 6.52 -7.36 -10.15
C TYR A 45 6.86 -6.18 -9.18
N PRO A 46 8.13 -5.97 -8.80
CA PRO A 46 9.37 -6.57 -9.30
C PRO A 46 9.83 -7.85 -8.57
N TYR A 47 8.99 -8.40 -7.69
CA TYR A 47 9.36 -9.58 -6.91
C TYR A 47 9.37 -10.84 -7.78
N ARG A 48 10.17 -11.84 -7.38
CA ARG A 48 10.09 -13.18 -8.00
C ARG A 48 8.66 -13.71 -7.82
N SER A 49 8.10 -14.28 -8.88
CA SER A 49 6.76 -14.84 -8.87
C SER A 49 6.73 -16.12 -8.04
N PHE A 50 6.04 -16.10 -6.90
CA PHE A 50 5.67 -17.28 -6.14
C PHE A 50 4.32 -17.06 -5.47
N SER A 51 3.66 -18.17 -5.09
CA SER A 51 2.36 -18.15 -4.44
C SER A 51 2.44 -18.68 -3.02
N LEU A 52 1.70 -18.07 -2.09
CA LEU A 52 1.68 -18.45 -0.68
C LEU A 52 0.26 -18.28 -0.11
N TRP A 53 -0.20 -19.26 0.66
CA TRP A 53 -1.39 -19.08 1.51
C TRP A 53 -1.04 -18.21 2.70
N VAL A 54 -1.77 -17.11 2.88
CA VAL A 54 -1.60 -16.20 4.02
C VAL A 54 -2.92 -16.02 4.75
N SER A 55 -2.85 -15.86 6.08
CA SER A 55 -3.99 -15.40 6.85
C SER A 55 -4.43 -14.01 6.34
N ASN A 56 -5.74 -13.80 6.22
CA ASN A 56 -6.32 -12.52 5.80
C ASN A 56 -5.93 -11.36 6.75
N PHE A 57 -5.49 -11.68 7.97
CA PHE A 57 -4.92 -10.71 8.91
C PHE A 57 -3.68 -9.97 8.37
N TRP A 58 -2.88 -10.63 7.52
CA TRP A 58 -1.67 -10.07 6.93
C TRP A 58 -1.93 -9.23 5.68
N ILE A 59 -3.16 -9.27 5.16
CA ILE A 59 -3.56 -8.52 3.99
C ILE A 59 -3.92 -7.10 4.42
N GLU A 60 -3.33 -6.14 3.73
CA GLU A 60 -3.49 -4.71 3.96
C GLU A 60 -4.31 -4.11 2.84
N ASP A 61 -5.25 -3.26 3.21
CA ASP A 61 -6.05 -2.54 2.24
C ASP A 61 -5.14 -1.54 1.50
N LEU A 62 -5.18 -1.59 0.17
CA LEU A 62 -4.72 -0.49 -0.65
C LEU A 62 -5.74 0.61 -0.46
N GLY A 63 -5.63 1.38 0.63
CA GLY A 63 -6.54 2.49 0.93
C GLY A 63 -6.85 3.23 -0.36
N ASN A 64 -8.15 3.42 -0.63
CA ASN A 64 -8.67 3.96 -1.89
C ASN A 64 -7.76 5.08 -2.42
N PRO A 65 -7.15 4.96 -3.62
CA PRO A 65 -6.17 5.92 -4.13
C PRO A 65 -6.73 7.35 -4.30
N VAL A 66 -8.04 7.56 -4.09
CA VAL A 66 -8.70 8.87 -4.11
C VAL A 66 -8.30 9.78 -2.93
N SER A 67 -7.60 9.27 -1.90
CA SER A 67 -7.21 10.09 -0.73
C SER A 67 -5.70 10.28 -0.55
N GLN A 68 -4.95 10.43 -1.65
CA GLN A 68 -3.62 11.04 -1.62
C GLN A 68 -3.48 12.03 -2.78
N SER A 69 -4.33 13.07 -2.80
CA SER A 69 -3.92 14.32 -3.45
C SER A 69 -2.73 14.86 -2.67
N PRO A 70 -1.56 15.09 -3.31
CA PRO A 70 -0.51 15.84 -2.67
C PRO A 70 -1.08 17.23 -2.39
N ARG A 71 -1.18 17.63 -1.13
CA ARG A 71 -1.25 19.06 -0.80
C ARG A 71 0.06 19.66 -1.31
N LEU A 72 0.02 20.11 -2.56
CA LEU A 72 1.01 21.02 -3.11
C LEU A 72 1.13 22.15 -2.09
N LEU A 73 2.29 22.25 -1.46
CA LEU A 73 2.72 23.44 -0.74
C LEU A 73 2.66 24.59 -1.74
N ARG A 74 1.54 25.32 -1.75
CA ARG A 74 1.48 26.65 -2.35
C ARG A 74 2.37 27.53 -1.47
N GLY A 75 3.63 27.67 -1.88
CA GLY A 75 4.33 28.93 -1.65
C GLY A 75 3.58 30.00 -2.43
N THR A 76 2.77 30.78 -1.74
CA THR A 76 2.37 32.10 -2.20
C THR A 76 3.39 33.07 -1.66
N GLY A 77 4.28 33.51 -2.56
CA GLY A 77 5.01 34.75 -2.39
C GLY A 77 4.03 35.91 -2.40
N GLU A 78 4.00 36.62 -1.28
CA GLU A 78 3.37 37.91 -1.01
C GLU A 78 4.32 38.54 0.03
N ASN A 79 4.93 39.71 -0.09
CA ASN A 79 4.81 40.83 -1.01
C ASN A 79 6.19 41.46 -1.20
N ALA A 80 6.51 41.84 -2.43
CA ALA A 80 7.40 42.94 -2.70
C ALA A 80 6.55 44.21 -2.60
N GLU A 81 6.86 45.09 -1.66
CA GLU A 81 6.63 46.55 -1.70
C GLU A 81 6.97 47.13 -0.32
N GLU A 82 8.18 47.62 -0.14
CA GLU A 82 8.46 48.89 0.56
C GLU A 82 9.96 49.18 0.50
N SER A 83 10.39 50.04 -0.43
CA SER A 83 11.52 50.96 -0.25
C SER A 83 11.69 51.88 -1.45
N LEU A 84 11.54 53.18 -1.17
CA LEU A 84 12.18 54.33 -1.82
C LEU A 84 11.65 54.81 -3.18
N ALA A 85 10.85 55.89 -3.19
CA ALA A 85 11.29 57.21 -3.67
C ALA A 85 10.12 58.21 -3.65
N GLY A 86 10.32 59.34 -2.97
CA GLY A 86 9.37 60.46 -2.85
C GLY A 86 9.74 61.35 -1.68
#